data_AF-A0A7C5SAE9-F1
#
_entry.id   AF-A0A7C5SAE9-F1
#
_cell.length_a   1.000
_cell.length_b   1.000
_cell.length_c   1.000
_cell.angle_alpha   90.00
_cell.angle_beta   90.00
_cell.angle_gamma   90.00
#
_symmetry.space_group_name_H-M   'P 1'
#
loop_
_entity.id
_entity.type
_entity.pdbx_description
1 polymer ?
#
loop_
_entity_poly.entity_id
_entity_poly.type
_entity_poly.pdbx_seq_one_letter_code
_entity_poly.pdbx_strand_id
1 'polypeptide(L)'
;MKRLYIFILLFVVLYPILYPIKSLATVEYARQTGKSCGFCHIDPSGGGPLTKEGKAFRDDLRIKGLYRPLTGTQHVVRLIIGYLHMMTAVVWFGAILYVHLLLKPAYAARGLPRGELLLGWGSMAVMAVTGTLLTIARVPSFKMLFHTRFGILLTIKIILFLIMVTSAAIVTFIIGPKLKKKKMEAIREHKQDLTVEELSQFDGKEDRPAYVAYNGRIYDVTGSRLWKGGAHMRKHLAGFDLTDAMKQAPHGEDKILEMPEIGRLLESHEEVKRPLHERVFYFFAYMNLVFVFLIIFVISLWRWW
;
A
#
# COMPACT_ATOMS: atom_id res chain seq x y z
N MET A 1 -9.40 -1.84 38.99
CA MET A 1 -9.45 -0.73 38.01
C MET A 1 -9.44 -1.19 36.54
N LYS A 2 -8.45 -1.97 36.05
CA LYS A 2 -8.40 -2.41 34.63
C LYS A 2 -9.66 -3.12 34.09
N ARG A 3 -10.32 -3.98 34.90
CA ARG A 3 -11.56 -4.67 34.51
C ARG A 3 -12.77 -3.74 34.37
N LEU A 4 -12.81 -2.67 35.15
CA LEU A 4 -13.88 -1.65 35.08
C LEU A 4 -13.76 -0.83 33.80
N TYR A 5 -12.53 -0.46 33.40
CA TYR A 5 -12.28 0.21 32.12
C TYR A 5 -12.68 -0.65 30.92
N ILE A 6 -12.41 -1.96 30.96
CA ILE A 6 -12.83 -2.90 29.90
C ILE A 6 -14.35 -3.00 29.82
N PHE A 7 -15.04 -3.06 30.96
CA PHE A 7 -16.50 -3.09 31.01
C PHE A 7 -17.14 -1.78 30.54
N ILE A 8 -16.58 -0.63 30.93
CA ILE A 8 -17.03 0.68 30.46
C ILE A 8 -16.79 0.81 28.96
N LEU A 9 -15.64 0.38 28.45
CA LEU A 9 -15.33 0.41 27.02
C LEU A 9 -16.27 -0.51 26.23
N LEU A 10 -16.52 -1.73 26.71
CA LEU A 10 -17.48 -2.65 26.11
C LEU A 10 -18.90 -2.07 26.14
N PHE A 11 -19.31 -1.45 27.25
CA PHE A 11 -20.63 -0.83 27.36
C PHE A 11 -20.76 0.34 26.39
N VAL A 12 -19.78 1.24 26.31
CA VAL A 12 -19.77 2.38 25.37
C VAL A 12 -19.78 1.92 23.90
N VAL A 13 -19.10 0.82 23.57
CA VAL A 13 -19.04 0.27 22.20
C VAL A 13 -20.29 -0.53 21.84
N LEU A 14 -20.92 -1.22 22.79
CA LEU A 14 -22.10 -2.07 22.56
C LEU A 14 -23.43 -1.33 22.74
N TYR A 15 -23.48 -0.24 23.53
CA TYR A 15 -24.68 0.57 23.76
C TYR A 15 -25.31 1.12 22.46
N PRO A 16 -24.55 1.57 21.44
CA PRO A 16 -25.11 1.98 20.14
C PRO A 16 -25.69 0.82 19.31
N ILE A 17 -25.34 -0.43 19.63
CA ILE A 17 -25.80 -1.63 18.92
C ILE A 17 -27.16 -2.09 19.46
N LEU A 18 -27.45 -1.82 20.73
CA LEU A 18 -28.67 -2.25 21.41
C LEU A 18 -29.85 -1.28 21.25
N TYR A 19 -29.59 -0.05 20.82
CA TYR A 19 -30.64 0.91 20.49
C TYR A 19 -30.69 1.08 18.97
N PRO A 20 -31.76 0.62 18.29
CA PRO A 20 -31.97 0.99 16.90
C PRO A 20 -32.14 2.51 16.85
N ILE A 21 -31.09 3.21 16.40
CA ILE A 21 -31.21 4.59 16.00
C ILE A 21 -32.27 4.60 14.89
N LYS A 22 -33.32 5.40 15.05
CA LYS A 22 -34.31 5.62 13.98
C LYS A 22 -33.52 6.00 12.73
N SER A 23 -33.45 5.08 11.77
CA SER A 23 -32.76 5.36 10.52
C SER A 23 -33.64 6.33 9.75
N LEU A 24 -33.35 7.62 9.90
CA LEU A 24 -33.89 8.62 9.02
C LEU A 24 -33.37 8.27 7.62
N ALA A 25 -34.27 7.80 6.74
CA ALA A 25 -34.04 7.93 5.31
C ALA A 25 -33.58 9.37 5.06
N THR A 26 -32.56 9.58 4.22
CA THR A 26 -31.96 10.90 4.02
C THR A 26 -33.08 11.91 3.73
N VAL A 27 -33.23 12.90 4.62
CA VAL A 27 -34.32 13.90 4.61
C VAL A 27 -34.48 14.50 3.21
N GLU A 28 -33.38 14.63 2.49
CA GLU A 28 -33.28 15.10 1.12
C GLU A 28 -34.20 14.37 0.12
N TYR A 29 -34.32 13.03 0.19
CA TYR A 29 -35.11 12.27 -0.78
C TYR A 29 -36.61 12.36 -0.51
N ALA A 30 -37.01 12.31 0.77
CA ALA A 30 -38.38 12.55 1.18
C ALA A 30 -38.80 14.00 0.85
N ARG A 31 -37.89 14.97 1.05
CA ARG A 31 -38.12 16.39 0.77
C ARG A 31 -38.25 16.69 -0.73
N GLN A 32 -37.49 16.03 -1.60
CA GLN A 32 -37.61 16.18 -3.06
C GLN A 32 -38.96 15.70 -3.61
N THR A 33 -39.58 14.70 -2.99
CA THR A 33 -40.89 14.20 -3.41
C THR A 33 -42.06 14.95 -2.76
N GLY A 34 -41.84 15.59 -1.62
CA GLY A 34 -42.89 16.24 -0.82
C GLY A 34 -43.93 15.26 -0.26
N LYS A 35 -43.66 13.95 -0.28
CA LYS A 35 -44.57 12.89 0.19
C LYS A 35 -44.13 12.36 1.55
N SER A 36 -45.09 11.98 2.40
CA SER A 36 -44.80 11.31 3.66
C SER A 36 -44.30 9.88 3.43
N CYS A 37 -43.58 9.29 4.40
CA CYS A 37 -43.09 7.91 4.30
C CYS A 37 -44.21 6.89 4.02
N GLY A 38 -45.41 7.13 4.59
CA GLY A 38 -46.61 6.32 4.37
C GLY A 38 -47.13 6.31 2.93
N PHE A 39 -46.69 7.25 2.08
CA PHE A 39 -47.01 7.24 0.65
C PHE A 39 -46.29 6.09 -0.07
N CYS A 40 -45.05 5.79 0.29
CA CYS A 40 -44.24 4.74 -0.34
C CYS A 40 -44.24 3.42 0.44
N HIS A 41 -44.38 3.48 1.76
CA HIS A 41 -44.31 2.33 2.67
C HIS A 41 -45.64 2.11 3.37
N ILE A 42 -46.05 0.85 3.52
CA ILE A 42 -47.26 0.49 4.29
C ILE A 42 -47.11 0.91 5.76
N ASP A 43 -45.91 0.75 6.33
CA ASP A 43 -45.58 1.27 7.66
C ASP A 43 -44.97 2.67 7.53
N PRO A 44 -45.63 3.74 8.04
CA PRO A 44 -45.10 5.10 8.04
C PRO A 44 -43.81 5.26 8.86
N SER A 45 -43.51 4.31 9.75
CA SER A 45 -42.29 4.25 10.56
C SER A 45 -41.04 3.95 9.72
N GLY A 46 -41.23 3.49 8.48
CA GLY A 46 -40.16 3.17 7.53
C GLY A 46 -39.63 1.74 7.67
N GLY A 47 -39.29 1.11 6.54
CA GLY A 47 -38.81 -0.27 6.52
C GLY A 47 -39.96 -1.29 6.61
N GLY A 48 -40.59 -1.56 5.47
CA GLY A 48 -41.70 -2.50 5.36
C GLY A 48 -42.13 -2.68 3.90
N PRO A 49 -43.17 -3.48 3.62
CA PRO A 49 -43.67 -3.67 2.27
C PRO A 49 -44.06 -2.33 1.62
N LEU A 50 -43.83 -2.21 0.32
CA LEU A 50 -44.17 -1.00 -0.44
C LEU A 50 -45.67 -0.95 -0.74
N THR A 51 -46.24 0.26 -0.71
CA THR A 51 -47.57 0.57 -1.27
C THR A 51 -47.58 0.33 -2.78
N LYS A 52 -48.74 0.46 -3.42
CA LYS A 52 -48.85 0.38 -4.89
C LYS A 52 -47.99 1.46 -5.56
N GLU A 53 -48.02 2.67 -5.00
CA GLU A 53 -47.27 3.84 -5.44
C GLU A 53 -45.76 3.62 -5.25
N GLY A 54 -45.36 3.08 -4.09
CA GLY A 54 -43.96 2.74 -3.82
C GLY A 54 -43.42 1.66 -4.76
N LYS A 55 -44.24 0.65 -5.10
CA LYS A 55 -43.88 -0.37 -6.11
C LYS A 55 -43.72 0.23 -7.50
N ALA A 56 -44.69 1.05 -7.93
CA ALA A 56 -44.65 1.72 -9.23
C ALA A 56 -43.40 2.61 -9.36
N PHE A 57 -43.07 3.36 -8.31
CA PHE A 57 -41.87 4.19 -8.27
C PHE A 57 -40.57 3.37 -8.35
N ARG A 58 -40.47 2.28 -7.59
CA ARG A 58 -39.31 1.37 -7.66
C ARG A 58 -39.15 0.77 -9.06
N ASP A 59 -40.26 0.41 -9.70
CA ASP A 59 -40.24 -0.18 -11.04
C ASP A 59 -39.87 0.87 -12.11
N ASP A 60 -40.29 2.12 -11.96
CA ASP A 60 -39.82 3.26 -12.77
C ASP A 60 -38.29 3.45 -12.65
N LEU A 61 -37.74 3.42 -11.43
CA LEU A 61 -36.28 3.48 -11.23
C LEU A 61 -35.55 2.32 -11.90
N ARG A 62 -36.16 1.11 -11.90
CA ARG A 62 -35.61 -0.05 -12.61
C ARG A 62 -35.60 0.17 -14.11
N ILE A 63 -36.69 0.65 -14.70
CA ILE A 63 -36.81 0.93 -16.13
C ILE A 63 -35.83 2.02 -16.56
N LYS A 64 -35.66 3.07 -15.75
CA LYS A 64 -34.67 4.15 -15.97
C LYS A 64 -33.22 3.70 -15.79
N GLY A 65 -32.97 2.45 -15.38
CA GLY A 65 -31.63 1.93 -15.13
C GLY A 65 -30.94 2.59 -13.94
N LEU A 66 -31.72 3.03 -12.94
CA LEU A 66 -31.25 3.63 -11.69
C LEU A 66 -31.37 2.68 -10.49
N TYR A 67 -32.04 1.54 -10.67
CA TYR A 67 -32.19 0.53 -9.62
C TYR A 67 -32.10 -0.90 -10.18
N ARG A 68 -31.39 -1.78 -9.48
CA ARG A 68 -31.29 -3.21 -9.78
C ARG A 68 -31.85 -4.02 -8.61
N PRO A 69 -33.00 -4.70 -8.75
CA PRO A 69 -33.44 -5.64 -7.75
C PRO A 69 -32.47 -6.83 -7.72
N LEU A 70 -32.14 -7.31 -6.52
CA LEU A 70 -31.34 -8.51 -6.32
C LEU A 70 -32.21 -9.60 -5.68
N THR A 71 -31.91 -10.86 -6.01
CA THR A 71 -32.49 -12.01 -5.30
C THR A 71 -31.88 -12.16 -3.91
N GLY A 72 -32.53 -12.93 -3.03
CA GLY A 72 -31.98 -13.20 -1.68
C GLY A 72 -30.55 -13.75 -1.73
N THR A 73 -30.27 -14.70 -2.61
CA THR A 73 -28.93 -15.26 -2.82
C THR A 73 -27.94 -14.21 -3.30
N GLN A 74 -28.33 -13.33 -4.24
CA GLN A 74 -27.46 -12.24 -4.71
C GLN A 74 -27.14 -11.23 -3.61
N HIS A 75 -28.07 -10.99 -2.68
CA HIS A 75 -27.80 -10.16 -1.50
C HIS A 75 -26.73 -10.79 -0.59
N VAL A 76 -26.81 -12.10 -0.33
CA VAL A 76 -25.80 -12.82 0.46
C VAL A 76 -24.44 -12.80 -0.23
N VAL A 77 -24.39 -13.10 -1.52
CA VAL A 77 -23.14 -13.04 -2.31
C VAL A 77 -22.54 -11.63 -2.29
N ARG A 78 -23.36 -10.60 -2.50
CA ARG A 78 -22.91 -9.20 -2.42
C ARG A 78 -22.36 -8.85 -1.04
N LEU A 79 -22.97 -9.36 0.04
CA LEU A 79 -22.48 -9.14 1.39
C LEU A 79 -21.09 -9.79 1.60
N ILE A 80 -20.91 -11.04 1.17
CA ILE A 80 -19.62 -11.76 1.26
C ILE A 80 -18.53 -11.01 0.49
N ILE A 81 -18.80 -10.62 -0.76
CA ILE A 81 -17.86 -9.86 -1.59
C ILE A 81 -17.58 -8.49 -0.95
N GLY A 82 -18.59 -7.83 -0.41
CA GLY A 82 -18.46 -6.56 0.30
C GLY A 82 -17.56 -6.65 1.53
N TYR A 83 -17.73 -7.70 2.33
CA TYR A 83 -16.90 -8.00 3.48
C TYR A 83 -15.45 -8.25 3.07
N LEU A 84 -15.23 -9.09 2.06
CA LEU A 84 -13.90 -9.36 1.52
C LEU A 84 -13.23 -8.09 1.01
N HIS A 85 -13.95 -7.27 0.22
CA HIS A 85 -13.44 -5.98 -0.28
C HIS A 85 -13.01 -5.06 0.86
N MET A 86 -13.84 -4.92 1.90
CA MET A 86 -13.52 -4.04 3.04
C MET A 86 -12.33 -4.55 3.83
N MET A 87 -12.28 -5.85 4.12
CA MET A 87 -11.15 -6.46 4.82
C MET A 87 -9.85 -6.27 4.04
N THR A 88 -9.86 -6.54 2.73
CA THR A 88 -8.70 -6.33 1.86
C THR A 88 -8.31 -4.86 1.80
N ALA A 89 -9.27 -3.92 1.75
CA ALA A 89 -8.98 -2.49 1.77
C ALA A 89 -8.23 -2.05 3.02
N VAL A 90 -8.63 -2.57 4.21
CA VAL A 90 -7.95 -2.28 5.48
C VAL A 90 -6.52 -2.81 5.46
N VAL A 91 -6.30 -4.06 5.03
CA VAL A 91 -4.97 -4.67 4.93
C VAL A 91 -4.09 -3.91 3.94
N TRP A 92 -4.62 -3.58 2.77
CA TRP A 92 -3.90 -2.90 1.72
C TRP A 92 -3.53 -1.45 2.10
N PHE A 93 -4.47 -0.71 2.70
CA PHE A 93 -4.19 0.61 3.28
C PHE A 93 -3.11 0.55 4.36
N GLY A 94 -3.22 -0.43 5.27
CA GLY A 94 -2.22 -0.68 6.31
C GLY A 94 -0.84 -0.97 5.74
N ALA A 95 -0.75 -1.79 4.68
CA ALA A 95 0.51 -2.10 4.01
C ALA A 95 1.15 -0.85 3.38
N ILE A 96 0.35 0.02 2.76
CA ILE A 96 0.85 1.29 2.22
C ILE A 96 1.42 2.16 3.34
N LEU A 97 0.67 2.36 4.43
CA LEU A 97 1.17 3.15 5.57
C LEU A 97 2.41 2.52 6.21
N TYR A 98 2.44 1.20 6.37
CA TYR A 98 3.57 0.47 6.91
C TYR A 98 4.84 0.72 6.09
N VAL A 99 4.77 0.59 4.76
CA VAL A 99 5.92 0.84 3.87
C VAL A 99 6.38 2.30 3.94
N HIS A 100 5.46 3.27 4.00
CA HIS A 100 5.81 4.69 3.92
C HIS A 100 6.23 5.30 5.26
N LEU A 101 5.64 4.85 6.37
CA LEU A 101 5.88 5.39 7.71
C LEU A 101 6.94 4.60 8.48
N LEU A 102 6.90 3.26 8.43
CA LEU A 102 7.82 2.42 9.21
C LEU A 102 9.07 2.06 8.44
N LEU A 103 8.94 1.52 7.22
CA LEU A 103 10.12 1.19 6.40
C LEU A 103 10.79 2.45 5.84
N LYS A 104 10.01 3.51 5.61
CA LYS A 104 10.40 4.73 4.89
C LYS A 104 10.75 4.46 3.41
N PRO A 105 10.52 5.42 2.51
CA PRO A 105 10.84 5.23 1.09
C PRO A 105 12.33 4.94 0.81
N ALA A 106 13.22 5.34 1.71
CA ALA A 106 14.66 5.03 1.62
C ALA A 106 14.96 3.54 1.66
N TYR A 107 14.25 2.78 2.50
CA TYR A 107 14.38 1.33 2.57
C TYR A 107 13.74 0.68 1.34
N ALA A 108 12.55 1.13 0.95
CA ALA A 108 11.84 0.60 -0.22
C ALA A 108 12.60 0.82 -1.54
N ALA A 109 13.37 1.90 -1.66
CA ALA A 109 14.22 2.17 -2.81
C ALA A 109 15.34 1.13 -3.01
N ARG A 110 15.73 0.42 -1.94
CA ARG A 110 16.71 -0.68 -2.01
C ARG A 110 16.09 -2.00 -2.49
N GLY A 111 14.76 -2.05 -2.62
CA GLY A 111 13.99 -3.23 -2.93
C GLY A 111 13.12 -3.64 -1.73
N LEU A 112 11.85 -3.94 -1.99
CA LEU A 112 10.94 -4.44 -0.97
C LEU A 112 11.07 -5.96 -0.84
N PRO A 113 10.98 -6.52 0.39
CA PRO A 113 10.92 -7.95 0.60
C PRO A 113 9.80 -8.61 -0.22
N ARG A 114 10.02 -9.84 -0.69
CA ARG A 114 9.05 -10.56 -1.54
C ARG A 114 7.67 -10.67 -0.88
N GLY A 115 7.61 -10.85 0.44
CA GLY A 115 6.35 -10.95 1.18
C GLY A 115 5.51 -9.67 1.12
N GLU A 116 6.15 -8.50 1.20
CA GLU A 116 5.48 -7.20 1.15
C GLU A 116 4.94 -6.92 -0.25
N LEU A 117 5.74 -7.23 -1.27
CA LEU A 117 5.32 -7.12 -2.66
C LEU A 117 4.16 -8.07 -2.97
N LEU A 118 4.21 -9.31 -2.48
CA LEU A 118 3.15 -10.29 -2.66
C LEU A 118 1.85 -9.83 -1.98
N LEU A 119 1.94 -9.31 -0.76
CA LEU A 119 0.79 -8.77 -0.04
C LEU A 119 0.20 -7.57 -0.77
N GLY A 120 1.04 -6.64 -1.24
CA GLY A 120 0.63 -5.46 -2.00
C GLY A 120 -0.10 -5.81 -3.30
N TRP A 121 0.51 -6.63 -4.16
CA TRP A 121 -0.10 -7.03 -5.43
C TRP A 121 -1.32 -7.93 -5.27
N GLY A 122 -1.25 -8.90 -4.34
CA GLY A 122 -2.37 -9.79 -4.04
C GLY A 122 -3.60 -9.02 -3.56
N SER A 123 -3.39 -8.05 -2.66
CA SER A 123 -4.50 -7.21 -2.17
C SER A 123 -5.04 -6.26 -3.25
N MET A 124 -4.19 -5.66 -4.10
CA MET A 124 -4.67 -4.86 -5.24
C MET A 124 -5.52 -5.68 -6.22
N ALA A 125 -5.12 -6.91 -6.52
CA ALA A 125 -5.89 -7.81 -7.39
C ALA A 125 -7.27 -8.14 -6.79
N VAL A 126 -7.31 -8.53 -5.51
CA VAL A 126 -8.57 -8.80 -4.81
C VAL A 126 -9.45 -7.54 -4.76
N MET A 127 -8.89 -6.36 -4.50
CA MET A 127 -9.61 -5.08 -4.53
C MET A 127 -10.22 -4.78 -5.90
N ALA A 128 -9.48 -5.00 -6.98
CA ALA A 128 -9.96 -4.77 -8.34
C ALA A 128 -11.11 -5.72 -8.71
N VAL A 129 -10.96 -7.01 -8.43
CA VAL A 129 -11.99 -8.03 -8.72
C VAL A 129 -13.25 -7.77 -7.89
N THR A 130 -13.11 -7.68 -6.57
CA THR A 130 -14.26 -7.48 -5.67
C THR A 130 -14.93 -6.13 -5.90
N GLY A 131 -14.16 -5.07 -6.15
CA GLY A 131 -14.69 -3.74 -6.49
C GLY A 131 -15.48 -3.73 -7.80
N THR A 132 -15.02 -4.47 -8.81
CA THR A 132 -15.74 -4.64 -10.08
C THR A 132 -17.05 -5.39 -9.87
N LEU A 133 -17.04 -6.51 -9.13
CA LEU A 133 -18.26 -7.27 -8.84
C LEU A 133 -19.29 -6.46 -8.04
N LEU A 134 -18.85 -5.68 -7.05
CA LEU A 134 -19.71 -4.77 -6.30
C LEU A 134 -20.27 -3.65 -7.17
N THR A 135 -19.46 -3.11 -8.08
CA THR A 135 -19.89 -2.09 -9.05
C THR A 135 -20.96 -2.66 -9.98
N ILE A 136 -20.76 -3.85 -10.53
CA ILE A 136 -21.77 -4.55 -11.36
C ILE A 136 -23.05 -4.80 -10.56
N ALA A 137 -22.93 -5.22 -9.29
CA ALA A 137 -24.10 -5.45 -8.45
C ALA A 137 -24.88 -4.17 -8.12
N ARG A 138 -24.21 -3.00 -8.14
CA ARG A 138 -24.78 -1.72 -7.70
C ARG A 138 -25.20 -0.80 -8.85
N VAL A 139 -24.50 -0.82 -9.99
CA VAL A 139 -24.64 0.11 -11.11
C VAL A 139 -25.26 -0.60 -12.32
N PRO A 140 -26.56 -0.44 -12.59
CA PRO A 140 -27.21 -1.16 -13.68
C PRO A 140 -27.01 -0.56 -15.05
N SER A 141 -26.58 0.71 -15.15
CA SER A 141 -26.41 1.41 -16.43
C SER A 141 -25.30 2.47 -16.38
N PHE A 142 -24.74 2.82 -17.54
CA PHE A 142 -23.81 3.96 -17.67
C PHE A 142 -24.46 5.29 -17.29
N LYS A 143 -25.78 5.43 -17.51
CA LYS A 143 -26.52 6.63 -17.11
C LYS A 143 -26.41 6.86 -15.60
N MET A 144 -26.57 5.79 -14.80
CA MET A 144 -26.38 5.89 -13.35
C MET A 144 -24.95 6.29 -13.00
N LEU A 145 -23.96 5.73 -13.70
CA LEU A 145 -22.55 5.98 -13.44
C LEU A 145 -22.15 7.44 -13.66
N PHE A 146 -22.65 8.10 -14.71
CA PHE A 146 -22.20 9.46 -15.05
C PHE A 146 -23.15 10.59 -14.63
N HIS A 147 -24.43 10.29 -14.38
CA HIS A 147 -25.43 11.31 -14.04
C HIS A 147 -25.94 11.26 -12.60
N THR A 148 -25.48 10.31 -11.78
CA THR A 148 -25.79 10.30 -10.35
C THR A 148 -24.57 10.67 -9.53
N ARG A 149 -24.78 11.34 -8.39
CA ARG A 149 -23.71 11.70 -7.45
C ARG A 149 -22.87 10.48 -7.04
N PHE A 150 -23.56 9.39 -6.68
CA PHE A 150 -22.93 8.12 -6.35
C PHE A 150 -22.03 7.61 -7.48
N GLY A 151 -22.54 7.60 -8.71
CA GLY A 151 -21.81 7.16 -9.89
C GLY A 151 -20.59 8.03 -10.20
N ILE A 152 -20.71 9.35 -10.07
CA ILE A 152 -19.61 10.30 -10.30
C ILE A 152 -18.49 10.05 -9.28
N LEU A 153 -18.83 9.97 -7.99
CA LEU A 153 -17.85 9.67 -6.93
C LEU A 153 -17.21 8.28 -7.11
N LEU A 154 -17.98 7.27 -7.52
CA LEU A 154 -17.46 5.95 -7.86
C LEU A 154 -16.49 6.01 -9.05
N THR A 155 -16.82 6.77 -10.10
CA THR A 155 -15.97 6.97 -11.27
C THR A 155 -14.65 7.62 -10.88
N ILE A 156 -14.70 8.69 -10.09
CA ILE A 156 -13.50 9.36 -9.58
C ILE A 156 -12.65 8.38 -8.77
N LYS A 157 -13.25 7.62 -7.85
CA LYS A 157 -12.55 6.58 -7.08
C LYS A 157 -11.85 5.56 -7.99
N ILE A 158 -12.54 5.06 -9.02
CA ILE A 158 -11.97 4.08 -9.96
C ILE A 158 -10.78 4.69 -10.72
N ILE A 159 -10.88 5.93 -11.20
CA ILE A 159 -9.78 6.63 -11.88
C ILE A 159 -8.56 6.77 -10.96
N LEU A 160 -8.76 7.26 -9.73
CA LEU A 160 -7.68 7.40 -8.75
C LEU A 160 -7.02 6.04 -8.44
N PHE A 161 -7.83 4.99 -8.27
CA PHE A 161 -7.33 3.64 -8.05
C PHE A 161 -6.50 3.14 -9.23
N LEU A 162 -6.97 3.32 -10.47
CA LEU A 162 -6.25 2.90 -11.67
C LEU A 162 -4.91 3.63 -11.81
N ILE A 163 -4.88 4.95 -11.62
CA ILE A 163 -3.63 5.75 -11.68
C ILE A 163 -2.60 5.19 -10.69
N MET A 164 -3.04 4.91 -9.47
CA MET A 164 -2.18 4.43 -8.39
C MET A 164 -1.73 2.97 -8.59
N VAL A 165 -2.57 2.08 -9.16
CA VAL A 165 -2.15 0.72 -9.53
C VAL A 165 -1.15 0.76 -10.68
N THR A 166 -1.40 1.58 -11.71
CA THR A 166 -0.50 1.72 -12.86
C THR A 166 0.85 2.31 -12.43
N SER A 167 0.85 3.34 -11.59
CA SER A 167 2.10 3.91 -11.08
C SER A 167 2.88 2.90 -10.21
N ALA A 168 2.19 2.11 -9.38
CA ALA A 168 2.81 1.02 -8.61
C ALA A 168 3.39 -0.07 -9.51
N ALA A 169 2.72 -0.39 -10.63
CA ALA A 169 3.22 -1.31 -11.66
C ALA A 169 4.51 -0.78 -12.29
N ILE A 170 4.51 0.49 -12.70
CA ILE A 170 5.69 1.15 -13.28
C ILE A 170 6.86 1.12 -12.29
N VAL A 171 6.62 1.48 -11.03
CA VAL A 171 7.66 1.47 -10.00
C VAL A 171 8.20 0.06 -9.77
N THR A 172 7.32 -0.93 -9.64
CA THR A 172 7.72 -2.29 -9.25
C THR A 172 8.37 -3.07 -10.40
N PHE A 173 7.83 -2.99 -11.61
CA PHE A 173 8.24 -3.83 -12.74
C PHE A 173 9.18 -3.13 -13.72
N ILE A 174 9.18 -1.79 -13.77
CA ILE A 174 10.00 -1.04 -14.74
C ILE A 174 11.13 -0.32 -14.01
N ILE A 175 10.80 0.52 -13.03
CA ILE A 175 11.79 1.36 -12.35
C ILE A 175 12.69 0.49 -11.46
N GLY A 176 12.12 -0.34 -10.58
CA GLY A 176 12.87 -1.19 -9.65
C GLY A 176 13.97 -2.05 -10.33
N PRO A 177 13.64 -2.85 -11.36
CA PRO A 177 14.65 -3.65 -12.07
C PRO A 177 15.69 -2.78 -12.80
N LYS A 178 15.27 -1.67 -13.41
CA LYS A 178 16.19 -0.74 -14.11
C LYS A 178 17.15 -0.06 -13.13
N LEU A 179 16.69 0.28 -11.93
CA LEU A 179 17.51 0.77 -10.83
C LEU A 179 18.54 -0.26 -10.41
N LYS A 180 18.11 -1.50 -10.15
CA LYS A 180 19.01 -2.58 -9.77
C LYS A 180 20.06 -2.84 -10.84
N LYS A 181 19.67 -2.85 -12.12
CA LYS A 181 20.59 -3.06 -13.25
C LYS A 181 21.62 -1.93 -13.36
N LYS A 182 21.20 -0.66 -13.42
CA LYS A 182 22.13 0.49 -13.48
C LYS A 182 23.07 0.53 -12.28
N LYS A 183 22.55 0.22 -11.09
CA LYS A 183 23.37 0.12 -9.87
C LYS A 183 24.41 -0.99 -9.99
N MET A 184 24.03 -2.17 -10.47
CA MET A 184 24.98 -3.27 -10.68
C MET A 184 26.00 -2.98 -11.80
N GLU A 185 25.61 -2.23 -12.83
CA GLU A 185 26.52 -1.76 -13.89
C GLU A 185 27.55 -0.77 -13.33
N ALA A 186 27.12 0.24 -12.57
CA ALA A 186 28.02 1.17 -11.89
C ALA A 186 28.97 0.46 -10.91
N ILE A 187 28.47 -0.54 -10.18
CA ILE A 187 29.27 -1.41 -9.29
C ILE A 187 30.31 -2.22 -10.07
N ARG A 188 29.96 -2.74 -11.25
CA ARG A 188 30.86 -3.59 -12.06
C ARG A 188 31.91 -2.79 -12.83
N GLU A 189 31.62 -1.55 -13.19
CA GLU A 189 32.58 -0.66 -13.86
C GLU A 189 33.59 -0.02 -12.89
N HIS A 190 33.31 0.04 -11.59
CA HIS A 190 34.19 0.73 -10.63
C HIS A 190 35.26 -0.18 -10.01
N LYS A 191 36.48 -0.11 -10.58
CA LYS A 191 37.73 -0.01 -9.80
C LYS A 191 37.97 1.47 -9.51
N GLN A 192 37.35 2.04 -8.49
CA GLN A 192 37.72 3.37 -7.99
C GLN A 192 37.13 3.64 -6.61
N ASP A 193 37.76 4.59 -5.93
CA ASP A 193 37.57 4.95 -4.54
C ASP A 193 36.07 5.15 -4.17
N LEU A 194 35.65 4.65 -3.01
CA LEU A 194 34.26 4.70 -2.53
C LEU A 194 34.17 5.55 -1.27
N THR A 195 33.08 6.27 -1.09
CA THR A 195 32.69 6.84 0.21
C THR A 195 32.20 5.75 1.17
N VAL A 196 32.09 6.08 2.47
CA VAL A 196 31.53 5.18 3.49
C VAL A 196 30.11 4.74 3.13
N GLU A 197 29.29 5.65 2.62
CA GLU A 197 27.92 5.39 2.21
C GLU A 197 27.85 4.44 1.01
N GLU A 198 28.75 4.60 0.04
CA GLU A 198 28.85 3.72 -1.12
C GLU A 198 29.36 2.35 -0.72
N LEU A 199 30.39 2.27 0.13
CA LEU A 199 30.92 1.02 0.68
C LEU A 199 29.80 0.21 1.35
N SER A 200 28.92 0.86 2.12
CA SER A 200 27.78 0.21 2.80
C SER A 200 26.83 -0.56 1.88
N GLN A 201 26.89 -0.32 0.57
CA GLN A 201 26.06 -1.00 -0.42
C GLN A 201 26.63 -2.33 -0.90
N PHE A 202 27.90 -2.62 -0.60
CA PHE A 202 28.62 -3.84 -0.96
C PHE A 202 28.65 -4.80 0.22
N ASP A 203 27.45 -5.16 0.69
CA ASP A 203 27.22 -5.90 1.92
C ASP A 203 27.13 -7.42 1.74
N GLY A 204 27.40 -7.97 0.54
CA GLY A 204 27.36 -9.41 0.29
C GLY A 204 25.98 -10.08 0.36
N LYS A 205 24.88 -9.32 0.47
CA LYS A 205 23.51 -9.84 0.57
C LYS A 205 22.79 -9.78 -0.78
N GLU A 206 21.85 -10.69 -0.99
CA GLU A 206 21.00 -10.72 -2.20
C GLU A 206 21.81 -10.69 -3.52
N ASP A 207 22.89 -11.47 -3.55
CA ASP A 207 23.84 -11.59 -4.66
C ASP A 207 24.64 -10.32 -4.99
N ARG A 208 24.66 -9.33 -4.07
CA ARG A 208 25.58 -8.19 -4.15
C ARG A 208 27.02 -8.63 -3.81
N PRO A 209 28.05 -7.96 -4.36
CA PRO A 209 29.43 -8.14 -3.91
C PRO A 209 29.58 -7.79 -2.42
N ALA A 210 30.57 -8.39 -1.76
CA ALA A 210 30.92 -8.16 -0.37
C ALA A 210 32.29 -7.47 -0.31
N TYR A 211 32.33 -6.19 0.08
CA TYR A 211 33.57 -5.42 0.21
C TYR A 211 33.80 -4.99 1.66
N VAL A 212 35.04 -4.80 2.04
CA VAL A 212 35.41 -4.28 3.37
C VAL A 212 36.48 -3.21 3.21
N ALA A 213 36.45 -2.18 4.06
CA ALA A 213 37.56 -1.25 4.15
C ALA A 213 38.51 -1.63 5.28
N TYR A 214 39.80 -1.45 5.05
CA TYR A 214 40.88 -1.63 6.01
C TYR A 214 41.99 -0.61 5.71
N ASN A 215 42.37 0.20 6.69
CA ASN A 215 43.37 1.26 6.57
C ASN A 215 43.16 2.17 5.34
N GLY A 216 41.92 2.59 5.10
CA GLY A 216 41.57 3.48 3.99
C GLY A 216 41.60 2.82 2.60
N ARG A 217 41.77 1.50 2.52
CA ARG A 217 41.71 0.72 1.27
C ARG A 217 40.53 -0.24 1.29
N ILE A 218 40.00 -0.55 0.12
CA ILE A 218 38.81 -1.38 -0.06
C ILE A 218 39.20 -2.70 -0.72
N TYR A 219 38.75 -3.80 -0.11
CA TYR A 219 39.07 -5.16 -0.51
C TYR A 219 37.82 -5.94 -0.87
N ASP A 220 37.89 -6.71 -1.97
CA ASP A 220 36.82 -7.60 -2.41
C ASP A 220 36.90 -8.95 -1.68
N VAL A 221 35.94 -9.21 -0.78
CA VAL A 221 35.83 -10.47 -0.03
C VAL A 221 34.73 -11.39 -0.57
N THR A 222 34.13 -11.08 -1.72
CA THR A 222 33.00 -11.81 -2.32
C THR A 222 33.30 -13.29 -2.55
N GLY A 223 34.53 -13.61 -2.97
CA GLY A 223 34.98 -14.98 -3.24
C GLY A 223 35.28 -15.81 -1.99
N SER A 224 35.33 -15.21 -0.80
CA SER A 224 35.74 -15.90 0.43
C SER A 224 34.59 -16.69 1.05
N ARG A 225 34.82 -17.98 1.32
CA ARG A 225 33.85 -18.84 2.04
C ARG A 225 33.51 -18.32 3.43
N LEU A 226 34.43 -17.58 4.05
CA LEU A 226 34.26 -17.02 5.39
C LEU A 226 33.43 -15.74 5.42
N TRP A 227 33.06 -15.20 4.26
CA TRP A 227 32.25 -13.99 4.07
C TRP A 227 30.91 -14.27 3.39
N LYS A 228 30.49 -15.54 3.34
CA LYS A 228 29.26 -15.96 2.66
C LYS A 228 28.04 -15.22 3.23
N GLY A 229 27.28 -14.57 2.35
CA GLY A 229 26.13 -13.76 2.74
C GLY A 229 26.50 -12.43 3.41
N GLY A 230 27.75 -11.97 3.25
CA GLY A 230 28.19 -10.67 3.74
C GLY A 230 28.58 -10.61 5.21
N ALA A 231 28.70 -11.76 5.88
CA ALA A 231 29.00 -11.82 7.29
C ALA A 231 30.21 -12.71 7.56
N HIS A 232 31.15 -12.21 8.34
CA HIS A 232 32.29 -12.94 8.85
C HIS A 232 32.08 -13.30 10.32
N MET A 233 32.11 -14.61 10.62
CA MET A 233 31.90 -15.17 11.96
C MET A 233 30.64 -14.66 12.67
N ARG A 234 29.61 -14.24 11.90
CA ARG A 234 28.37 -13.59 12.39
C ARG A 234 28.58 -12.33 13.23
N LYS A 235 29.81 -11.79 13.27
CA LYS A 235 30.18 -10.62 14.08
C LYS A 235 30.54 -9.41 13.23
N HIS A 236 31.18 -9.63 12.09
CA HIS A 236 31.62 -8.55 11.21
C HIS A 236 30.84 -8.59 9.90
N LEU A 237 30.46 -7.42 9.41
CA LEU A 237 29.64 -7.27 8.22
C LEU A 237 30.46 -6.64 7.10
N ALA A 238 30.23 -7.11 5.88
CA ALA A 238 30.70 -6.42 4.69
C ALA A 238 29.97 -5.07 4.53
N GLY A 239 30.60 -4.15 3.81
CA GLY A 239 30.15 -2.78 3.61
C GLY A 239 30.58 -1.80 4.71
N PHE A 240 31.56 -2.17 5.54
CA PHE A 240 32.06 -1.32 6.63
C PHE A 240 33.58 -1.22 6.59
N ASP A 241 34.09 -0.15 7.20
CA ASP A 241 35.48 -0.08 7.61
C ASP A 241 35.68 -0.96 8.85
N LEU A 242 36.57 -1.94 8.72
CA LEU A 242 36.89 -2.93 9.73
C LEU A 242 38.29 -2.74 10.31
N THR A 243 38.92 -1.59 10.08
CA THR A 243 40.25 -1.24 10.61
C THR A 243 40.35 -1.48 12.11
N ASP A 244 39.39 -0.97 12.88
CA ASP A 244 39.38 -1.18 14.34
C ASP A 244 38.97 -2.60 14.73
N ALA A 245 38.09 -3.23 13.97
CA ALA A 245 37.65 -4.60 14.22
C ALA A 245 38.81 -5.61 14.06
N MET A 246 39.76 -5.32 13.17
CA MET A 246 40.93 -6.15 12.89
C MET A 246 41.83 -6.30 14.14
N LYS A 247 41.87 -5.31 15.03
CA LYS A 247 42.64 -5.36 16.29
C LYS A 247 42.19 -6.47 17.24
N GLN A 248 40.96 -6.97 17.08
CA GLN A 248 40.36 -8.00 17.95
C GLN A 248 40.27 -9.36 17.25
N ALA A 249 40.79 -9.49 16.04
CA ALA A 249 40.67 -10.70 15.27
C ALA A 249 41.68 -11.77 15.74
N PRO A 250 41.33 -13.07 15.61
CA PRO A 250 42.23 -14.18 15.93
C PRO A 250 43.28 -14.44 14.84
N HIS A 251 43.46 -13.53 13.89
CA HIS A 251 44.39 -13.61 12.76
C HIS A 251 45.01 -12.25 12.46
N GLY A 252 46.13 -12.22 11.74
CA GLY A 252 46.79 -10.99 11.28
C GLY A 252 46.10 -10.35 10.07
N GLU A 253 46.56 -9.13 9.73
CA GLU A 253 46.07 -8.35 8.58
C GLU A 253 46.39 -9.01 7.22
N ASP A 254 47.36 -9.94 7.18
CA ASP A 254 47.74 -10.71 5.99
C ASP A 254 46.52 -11.31 5.27
N LYS A 255 45.50 -11.72 6.04
CA LYS A 255 44.27 -12.31 5.47
C LYS A 255 43.37 -11.33 4.75
N ILE A 256 43.44 -10.05 5.08
CA ILE A 256 42.77 -8.99 4.32
C ILE A 256 43.64 -8.60 3.12
N LEU A 257 44.95 -8.50 3.30
CA LEU A 257 45.89 -8.10 2.24
C LEU A 257 46.02 -9.15 1.12
N GLU A 258 45.71 -10.42 1.40
CA GLU A 258 45.57 -11.50 0.40
C GLU A 258 44.36 -11.30 -0.54
N MET A 259 43.39 -10.45 -0.17
CA MET A 259 42.18 -10.20 -0.97
C MET A 259 42.44 -9.15 -2.06
N PRO A 260 41.70 -9.18 -3.18
CA PRO A 260 41.84 -8.18 -4.23
C PRO A 260 41.53 -6.76 -3.73
N GLU A 261 42.51 -5.86 -3.78
CA GLU A 261 42.30 -4.43 -3.57
C GLU A 261 41.60 -3.82 -4.79
N ILE A 262 40.52 -3.06 -4.54
CA ILE A 262 39.65 -2.51 -5.60
C ILE A 262 39.52 -0.97 -5.58
N GLY A 263 40.00 -0.30 -4.52
CA GLY A 263 39.98 1.16 -4.42
C GLY A 263 40.33 1.68 -3.01
N ARG A 264 40.19 2.98 -2.77
CA ARG A 264 40.38 3.65 -1.47
C ARG A 264 39.04 4.09 -0.86
N LEU A 265 39.02 4.26 0.46
CA LEU A 265 37.90 4.84 1.18
C LEU A 265 38.04 6.37 1.22
N LEU A 266 37.06 7.09 0.70
CA LEU A 266 37.00 8.56 0.69
C LEU A 266 36.29 9.06 1.97
N GLU A 267 36.88 10.05 2.63
CA GLU A 267 36.22 10.78 3.73
C GLU A 267 35.16 11.72 3.16
N SER A 268 33.92 11.63 3.66
CA SER A 268 32.76 12.32 3.07
C SER A 268 32.74 13.80 3.44
N HIS A 269 33.05 14.67 2.47
CA HIS A 269 32.92 16.13 2.63
C HIS A 269 31.98 16.82 1.64
N GLU A 270 31.21 16.09 0.81
CA GLU A 270 30.25 16.71 -0.12
C GLU A 270 28.81 16.22 0.07
N GLU A 271 27.86 17.14 0.05
CA GLU A 271 26.43 16.86 -0.01
C GLU A 271 26.11 16.08 -1.29
N VAL A 272 25.99 14.76 -1.18
CA VAL A 272 25.63 13.89 -2.29
C VAL A 272 24.17 14.16 -2.71
N LYS A 273 23.98 14.88 -3.82
CA LYS A 273 22.66 15.06 -4.43
C LYS A 273 22.08 13.70 -4.83
N ARG A 274 20.91 13.35 -4.29
CA ARG A 274 20.24 12.08 -4.60
C ARG A 274 20.12 11.86 -6.11
N PRO A 275 20.48 10.68 -6.62
CA PRO A 275 20.42 10.42 -8.05
C PRO A 275 18.98 10.55 -8.56
N LEU A 276 18.83 10.99 -9.82
CA LEU A 276 17.51 11.30 -10.42
C LEU A 276 16.49 10.18 -10.21
N HIS A 277 16.95 8.94 -10.30
CA HIS A 277 16.13 7.76 -10.26
C HIS A 277 15.57 7.47 -8.86
N GLU A 278 16.29 7.84 -7.80
CA GLU A 278 15.78 7.82 -6.43
C GLU A 278 14.73 8.92 -6.26
N ARG A 279 14.98 10.14 -6.74
CA ARG A 279 13.99 11.22 -6.68
C ARG A 279 12.68 10.85 -7.37
N VAL A 280 12.75 10.20 -8.53
CA VAL A 280 11.58 9.66 -9.25
C VAL A 280 10.87 8.59 -8.41
N PHE A 281 11.60 7.66 -7.79
CA PHE A 281 11.01 6.65 -6.91
C PHE A 281 10.23 7.29 -5.75
N TYR A 282 10.84 8.26 -5.05
CA TYR A 282 10.20 8.96 -3.94
C TYR A 282 8.97 9.74 -4.40
N PHE A 283 9.03 10.39 -5.57
CA PHE A 283 7.87 11.06 -6.15
C PHE A 283 6.70 10.08 -6.32
N PHE A 284 6.92 8.93 -6.97
CA PHE A 284 5.85 7.95 -7.15
C PHE A 284 5.33 7.35 -5.83
N ALA A 285 6.21 7.10 -4.86
CA ALA A 285 5.83 6.61 -3.54
C ALA A 285 4.88 7.59 -2.83
N TYR A 286 5.27 8.86 -2.71
CA TYR A 286 4.42 9.86 -2.07
C TYR A 286 3.16 10.19 -2.86
N MET A 287 3.24 10.20 -4.19
CA MET A 287 2.07 10.37 -5.05
C MET A 287 1.03 9.26 -4.78
N ASN A 288 1.45 8.00 -4.65
CA ASN A 288 0.57 6.90 -4.30
C ASN A 288 0.00 7.01 -2.89
N LEU A 289 0.80 7.46 -1.92
CA LEU A 289 0.32 7.75 -0.58
C LEU A 289 -0.79 8.82 -0.60
N VAL A 290 -0.62 9.90 -1.37
CA VAL A 290 -1.64 10.95 -1.54
C VAL A 290 -2.90 10.39 -2.20
N PHE A 291 -2.77 9.60 -3.27
CA PHE A 291 -3.92 9.01 -3.96
C PHE A 291 -4.78 8.15 -3.05
N VAL A 292 -4.16 7.38 -2.16
CA VAL A 292 -4.86 6.60 -1.14
C VAL A 292 -5.73 7.48 -0.24
N PHE A 293 -5.19 8.60 0.25
CA PHE A 293 -5.97 9.54 1.06
C PHE A 293 -7.08 10.23 0.26
N LEU A 294 -6.83 10.55 -1.01
CA LEU A 294 -7.88 11.08 -1.91
C LEU A 294 -9.01 10.06 -2.11
N ILE A 295 -8.70 8.76 -2.26
CA ILE A 295 -9.71 7.71 -2.35
C ILE A 295 -10.54 7.64 -1.06
N ILE A 296 -9.91 7.70 0.11
CA ILE A 296 -10.61 7.72 1.41
C ILE A 296 -11.51 8.95 1.53
N PHE A 297 -11.01 10.12 1.10
CA PHE A 297 -11.80 11.34 1.06
C PHE A 297 -13.01 11.23 0.13
N VAL A 298 -12.85 10.67 -1.08
CA VAL A 298 -13.98 10.43 -1.99
C VAL A 298 -15.01 9.49 -1.36
N ILE A 299 -14.57 8.47 -0.62
CA ILE A 299 -15.46 7.56 0.12
C ILE A 299 -16.18 8.29 1.26
N SER A 300 -15.54 9.21 1.97
CA SER A 300 -16.21 9.97 3.05
C SER A 300 -17.32 10.86 2.50
N LEU A 301 -17.17 11.39 1.28
CA LEU A 301 -18.20 12.16 0.59
C LEU A 301 -19.46 11.35 0.25
N TRP A 302 -19.42 10.01 0.23
CA TRP A 302 -20.62 9.19 -0.01
C TRP A 302 -21.69 9.32 1.08
N ARG A 303 -21.32 9.73 2.29
CA ARG A 303 -22.22 9.73 3.45
C ARG A 303 -22.58 11.12 3.96
N TRP A 304 -21.84 12.15 3.52
CA TRP A 304 -21.90 13.51 4.06
C TRP A 304 -22.66 14.50 3.15
N TRP A 305 -23.40 13.98 2.16
CA TRP A 305 -24.20 14.75 1.21
C TRP A 305 -25.45 13.99 0.77
#